data_AF-A0A929X6A9-F1
#
_entry.id   AF-A0A929X6A9-F1
#
_cell.length_a   1.000
_cell.length_b   1.000
_cell.length_c   1.000
_cell.angle_alpha   90.00
_cell.angle_beta   90.00
_cell.angle_gamma   90.00
#
_symmetry.space_group_name_H-M   'P 1'
#
loop_
_entity.id
_entity.type
_entity.pdbx_description
1 polymer ?
#
loop_
_entity_poly.entity_id
_entity_poly.type
_entity_poly.pdbx_seq_one_letter_code
_entity_poly.pdbx_strand_id
1 'polypeptide(L)'
;MLRHERGTLESEKTLSHEKIGKMASSHLETLKKVRRENEKIQNEVGRRTISEILTSGETFYMGACIDTTLTFLQKLKEHIPTQKLEIGCELLKQKETGNLTFHLFLTDHSNTPQRVIDFVGNNFVSIYEGDYQNPQEGKKVTQLGKFSISGDKIEKSDSFLTIAEKMGIHLPPELFQAYLAKLQDDNTPANFEHFKQNSPINIKIKRQKSTTEEAVLGVVKD
;
A
#
# COMPACT_ATOMS: atom_id res chain seq x y z
N MET A 1 3.28 -52.96 -14.09
CA MET A 1 3.92 -51.87 -13.31
C MET A 1 3.85 -50.60 -14.12
N LEU A 2 2.83 -49.76 -13.88
CA LEU A 2 2.72 -48.44 -14.50
C LEU A 2 3.41 -47.45 -13.56
N ARG A 3 4.54 -46.90 -14.00
CA ARG A 3 5.25 -45.84 -13.28
C ARG A 3 4.42 -44.56 -13.42
N HIS A 4 3.83 -44.11 -12.33
CA HIS A 4 3.37 -42.73 -12.22
C HIS A 4 4.60 -41.84 -12.20
N GLU A 5 4.84 -41.12 -13.29
CA GLU A 5 5.72 -39.96 -13.29
C GLU A 5 5.13 -38.94 -12.31
N ARG A 6 5.79 -38.79 -11.16
CA ARG A 6 5.54 -37.70 -10.23
C ARG A 6 5.90 -36.42 -10.97
N GLY A 7 4.88 -35.70 -11.42
CA GLY A 7 5.01 -34.30 -11.80
C GLY A 7 5.72 -33.58 -10.66
N THR A 8 6.87 -33.01 -10.96
CA THR A 8 7.51 -31.98 -10.15
C THR A 8 6.47 -30.88 -9.91
N LEU A 9 5.95 -30.82 -8.68
CA LEU A 9 5.33 -29.61 -8.15
C LEU A 9 6.40 -28.52 -8.30
N GLU A 10 6.23 -27.65 -9.30
CA GLU A 10 6.86 -26.34 -9.25
C GLU A 10 6.40 -25.74 -7.92
N SER A 11 7.31 -25.70 -6.93
CA SER A 11 7.08 -24.91 -5.75
C SER A 11 6.99 -23.48 -6.24
N GLU A 12 5.77 -22.96 -6.35
CA GLU A 12 5.54 -21.54 -6.59
C GLU A 12 6.40 -20.79 -5.58
N LYS A 13 7.47 -20.15 -6.06
CA LYS A 13 8.41 -19.44 -5.20
C LYS A 13 7.68 -18.24 -4.60
N THR A 14 7.07 -18.43 -3.45
CA THR A 14 6.47 -17.36 -2.67
C THR A 14 7.59 -16.48 -2.12
N LEU A 15 7.52 -15.16 -2.33
CA LEU A 15 8.48 -14.23 -1.76
C LEU A 15 8.44 -14.30 -0.22
N SER A 16 9.60 -14.27 0.44
CA SER A 16 9.65 -14.13 1.90
C SER A 16 9.21 -12.73 2.34
N HIS A 17 8.77 -12.61 3.60
CA HIS A 17 8.42 -11.33 4.22
C HIS A 17 9.56 -10.31 4.13
N GLU A 18 10.80 -10.76 4.37
CA GLU A 18 12.01 -9.93 4.34
C GLU A 18 12.29 -9.43 2.92
N LYS A 19 12.04 -10.27 1.90
CA LYS A 19 12.23 -9.88 0.51
C LYS A 19 11.23 -8.81 0.10
N ILE A 20 9.96 -8.95 0.47
CA ILE A 20 8.95 -7.91 0.25
C ILE A 20 9.32 -6.64 1.03
N GLY A 21 9.76 -6.77 2.29
CA GLY A 21 10.19 -5.62 3.10
C GLY A 21 11.34 -4.84 2.47
N LYS A 22 12.37 -5.54 1.95
CA LYS A 22 13.47 -4.92 1.21
C LYS A 22 13.00 -4.25 -0.08
N MET A 23 12.08 -4.89 -0.81
CA MET A 23 11.48 -4.29 -2.01
C MET A 23 10.69 -3.03 -1.68
N ALA A 24 9.90 -3.03 -0.61
CA ALA A 24 9.13 -1.88 -0.16
C ALA A 24 10.04 -0.73 0.27
N SER A 25 11.11 -1.03 1.02
CA SER A 25 12.14 -0.05 1.41
C SER A 25 12.77 0.60 0.19
N SER A 26 13.31 -0.21 -0.72
CA SER A 26 13.93 0.30 -1.96
C SER A 26 12.92 1.08 -2.81
N HIS A 27 11.66 0.66 -2.84
CA HIS A 27 10.63 1.38 -3.57
C HIS A 27 10.36 2.77 -2.98
N LEU A 28 10.28 2.90 -1.65
CA LEU A 28 10.12 4.18 -0.98
C LEU A 28 11.30 5.13 -1.23
N GLU A 29 12.52 4.61 -1.42
CA GLU A 29 13.69 5.39 -1.81
C GLU A 29 13.61 5.87 -3.26
N THR A 30 13.08 5.04 -4.17
CA THR A 30 12.98 5.40 -5.59
C THR A 30 11.89 6.44 -5.90
N LEU A 31 10.81 6.48 -5.12
CA LEU A 31 9.68 7.38 -5.39
C LEU A 31 9.80 8.63 -4.52
N LYS A 32 10.32 9.71 -5.12
CA LYS A 32 10.62 10.96 -4.43
C LYS A 32 9.32 11.68 -4.05
N LYS A 33 9.17 11.95 -2.75
CA LYS A 33 8.05 12.73 -2.19
C LYS A 33 8.36 14.22 -2.30
N VAL A 34 7.58 14.95 -3.08
CA VAL A 34 7.80 16.37 -3.38
C VAL A 34 6.59 17.21 -3.00
N ARG A 35 6.87 18.47 -2.66
CA ARG A 35 5.87 19.53 -2.63
C ARG A 35 5.62 20.03 -4.06
N ARG A 36 4.35 20.15 -4.43
CA ARG A 36 3.91 20.64 -5.74
C ARG A 36 2.92 21.78 -5.58
N GLU A 37 2.64 22.51 -6.64
CA GLU A 37 1.66 23.60 -6.62
C GLU A 37 0.23 23.07 -6.44
N ASN A 38 -0.68 23.91 -5.92
CA ASN A 38 -2.07 23.50 -5.66
C ASN A 38 -2.83 23.14 -6.95
N GLU A 39 -2.47 23.75 -8.09
CA GLU A 39 -2.99 23.36 -9.41
C GLU A 39 -2.63 21.91 -9.74
N LYS A 40 -1.39 21.51 -9.45
CA LYS A 40 -0.94 20.13 -9.62
C LYS A 40 -1.71 19.19 -8.70
N ILE A 41 -1.94 19.57 -7.44
CA ILE A 41 -2.78 18.77 -6.52
C ILE A 41 -4.18 18.57 -7.13
N GLN A 42 -4.80 19.65 -7.62
CA GLN A 42 -6.15 19.61 -8.20
C GLN A 42 -6.24 18.68 -9.41
N ASN A 43 -5.25 18.73 -10.29
CA ASN A 43 -5.31 18.09 -11.60
C ASN A 43 -4.67 16.70 -11.64
N GLU A 44 -3.77 16.37 -10.71
CA GLU A 44 -2.98 15.14 -10.77
C GLU A 44 -3.27 14.16 -9.63
N VAL A 45 -3.68 14.61 -8.43
CA VAL A 45 -3.97 13.68 -7.32
C VAL A 45 -5.11 12.76 -7.69
N GLY A 46 -4.83 11.47 -7.59
CA GLY A 46 -5.73 10.38 -7.96
C GLY A 46 -5.99 10.22 -9.47
N ARG A 47 -5.56 11.18 -10.30
CA ARG A 47 -5.82 11.22 -11.75
C ARG A 47 -4.64 10.76 -12.59
N ARG A 48 -3.41 10.93 -12.09
CA ARG A 48 -2.23 10.38 -12.76
C ARG A 48 -2.33 8.87 -12.81
N THR A 49 -1.99 8.33 -13.97
CA THR A 49 -1.86 6.90 -14.18
C THR A 49 -0.65 6.37 -13.42
N ILE A 50 -0.66 5.07 -13.13
CA ILE A 50 0.47 4.39 -12.49
C ILE A 50 1.74 4.54 -13.35
N SER A 51 1.60 4.48 -14.68
CA SER A 51 2.72 4.71 -15.61
C SER A 51 3.29 6.11 -15.47
N GLU A 52 2.48 7.16 -15.41
CA GLU A 52 2.95 8.54 -15.25
C GLU A 52 3.68 8.73 -13.92
N ILE A 53 3.17 8.13 -12.83
CA ILE A 53 3.82 8.19 -11.51
C ILE A 53 5.20 7.52 -11.60
N LEU A 54 5.28 6.29 -12.15
CA LEU A 54 6.53 5.56 -12.31
C LEU A 54 7.54 6.30 -13.20
N THR A 55 7.09 6.86 -14.33
CA THR A 55 7.94 7.62 -15.26
C THR A 55 8.47 8.89 -14.62
N SER A 56 7.64 9.61 -13.86
CA SER A 56 8.08 10.83 -13.19
C SER A 56 9.04 10.59 -12.02
N GLY A 57 8.98 9.39 -11.40
CA GLY A 57 9.72 9.08 -10.18
C GLY A 57 9.29 9.91 -8.97
N GLU A 58 8.13 10.60 -9.05
CA GLU A 58 7.70 11.57 -8.05
C GLU A 58 6.24 11.39 -7.60
N THR A 59 6.03 11.55 -6.30
CA THR A 59 4.71 11.57 -5.67
C THR A 59 4.54 12.81 -4.79
N PHE A 60 3.29 13.15 -4.49
CA PHE A 60 2.97 14.18 -3.51
C PHE A 60 3.41 13.72 -2.13
N TYR A 61 4.07 14.58 -1.35
CA TYR A 61 4.42 14.21 0.02
C TYR A 61 3.17 14.04 0.92
N MET A 62 2.13 14.84 0.66
CA MET A 62 0.81 14.65 1.27
C MET A 62 0.03 13.58 0.51
N GLY A 63 -0.55 12.61 1.22
CA GLY A 63 -1.32 11.54 0.59
C GLY A 63 -0.49 10.53 -0.23
N ALA A 64 0.84 10.50 -0.05
CA ALA A 64 1.77 9.67 -0.81
C ALA A 64 1.45 8.15 -0.80
N CYS A 65 0.67 7.69 0.19
CA CYS A 65 0.30 6.28 0.34
C CYS A 65 -0.48 5.75 -0.87
N ILE A 66 -1.29 6.58 -1.54
CA ILE A 66 -2.05 6.16 -2.73
C ILE A 66 -1.09 5.77 -3.85
N ASP A 67 -0.29 6.73 -4.32
CA ASP A 67 0.68 6.54 -5.41
C ASP A 67 1.68 5.43 -5.06
N THR A 68 2.20 5.41 -3.83
CA THR A 68 3.18 4.42 -3.40
C THR A 68 2.58 3.02 -3.42
N THR A 69 1.35 2.83 -2.95
CA THR A 69 0.71 1.50 -2.95
C THR A 69 0.46 1.01 -4.37
N LEU A 70 -0.04 1.89 -5.25
CA LEU A 70 -0.33 1.55 -6.65
C LEU A 70 0.92 1.21 -7.46
N THR A 71 1.99 1.99 -7.28
CA THR A 71 3.26 1.73 -7.93
C THR A 71 3.97 0.51 -7.35
N PHE A 72 3.82 0.24 -6.05
CA PHE A 72 4.36 -0.98 -5.45
C PHE A 72 3.64 -2.24 -5.92
N LEU A 73 2.32 -2.18 -6.15
CA LEU A 73 1.58 -3.29 -6.76
C LEU A 73 2.21 -3.72 -8.08
N GLN A 74 2.60 -2.78 -8.95
CA GLN A 74 3.26 -3.11 -10.21
C GLN A 74 4.59 -3.83 -10.01
N LYS A 75 5.38 -3.44 -8.99
CA LYS A 75 6.61 -4.16 -8.64
C LYS A 75 6.32 -5.58 -8.14
N LEU A 76 5.26 -5.79 -7.37
CA LEU A 76 4.90 -7.13 -6.90
C LEU A 76 4.45 -8.05 -8.04
N LYS A 77 3.78 -7.51 -9.06
CA LYS A 77 3.34 -8.28 -10.24
C LYS A 77 4.49 -8.89 -11.05
N GLU A 78 5.70 -8.37 -10.92
CA GLU A 78 6.91 -8.94 -11.54
C GLU A 78 7.36 -10.24 -10.86
N HIS A 79 6.84 -10.53 -9.66
CA HIS A 79 7.29 -11.63 -8.82
C HIS A 79 6.17 -12.55 -8.32
N ILE A 80 4.93 -12.06 -8.26
CA ILE A 80 3.76 -12.79 -7.75
C ILE A 80 2.69 -12.78 -8.84
N PRO A 81 2.05 -13.93 -9.15
CA PRO A 81 0.94 -13.99 -10.10
C PRO A 81 -0.13 -12.95 -9.78
N THR A 82 -0.55 -12.20 -10.79
CA THR A 82 -1.44 -11.04 -10.59
C THR A 82 -2.79 -11.38 -9.96
N GLN A 83 -3.28 -12.62 -10.17
CA GLN A 83 -4.53 -13.16 -9.62
C GLN A 83 -4.42 -13.48 -8.12
N LYS A 84 -3.20 -13.53 -7.59
CA LYS A 84 -2.91 -13.72 -6.16
C LYS A 84 -2.65 -12.40 -5.44
N LEU A 85 -2.64 -11.29 -6.16
CA LEU A 85 -2.52 -9.96 -5.59
C LEU A 85 -3.90 -9.31 -5.57
N GLU A 86 -4.19 -8.60 -4.50
CA GLU A 86 -5.40 -7.80 -4.34
C GLU A 86 -4.98 -6.40 -3.88
N ILE A 87 -5.69 -5.38 -4.32
CA ILE A 87 -5.64 -4.06 -3.69
C ILE A 87 -6.93 -3.81 -2.95
N GLY A 88 -6.81 -3.38 -1.70
CA GLY A 88 -7.90 -2.91 -0.89
C GLY A 88 -7.90 -1.39 -0.77
N CYS A 89 -9.09 -0.82 -0.65
CA CYS A 89 -9.30 0.61 -0.40
C CYS A 89 -10.32 0.79 0.72
N GLU A 90 -9.96 1.60 1.72
CA GLU A 90 -10.88 2.11 2.73
C GLU A 90 -11.23 3.56 2.45
N LEU A 91 -12.53 3.87 2.52
CA LEU A 91 -13.02 5.23 2.69
C LEU A 91 -13.21 5.49 4.18
N LEU A 92 -12.45 6.45 4.71
CA LEU A 92 -12.39 6.75 6.13
C LEU A 92 -12.85 8.18 6.40
N LYS A 93 -13.50 8.40 7.54
CA LYS A 93 -13.81 9.72 8.09
C LYS A 93 -13.04 9.94 9.39
N GLN A 94 -12.23 10.99 9.44
CA GLN A 94 -11.55 11.43 10.66
C GLN A 94 -12.57 11.93 11.67
N LYS A 95 -12.56 11.40 12.90
CA LYS A 95 -13.56 11.74 13.92
C LYS A 95 -13.46 13.19 14.40
N GLU A 96 -12.24 13.68 14.59
CA GLU A 96 -12.00 15.02 15.14
C GLU A 96 -12.33 16.14 14.14
N THR A 97 -11.99 15.93 12.87
CA THR A 97 -12.12 16.97 11.84
C THR A 97 -13.29 16.75 10.89
N GLY A 98 -13.86 15.54 10.87
CA GLY A 98 -14.86 15.14 9.89
C GLY A 98 -14.31 14.91 8.48
N ASN A 99 -13.00 15.12 8.26
CA ASN A 99 -12.38 15.02 6.94
C ASN A 99 -12.38 13.59 6.42
N LEU A 100 -12.57 13.45 5.11
CA LEU A 100 -12.47 12.18 4.42
C LEU A 100 -11.03 11.90 4.03
N THR A 101 -10.64 10.64 4.09
CA THR A 101 -9.37 10.15 3.55
C THR A 101 -9.56 8.77 2.95
N PHE A 102 -8.69 8.46 1.99
CA PHE A 102 -8.53 7.11 1.49
C PHE A 102 -7.33 6.46 2.15
N HIS A 103 -7.40 5.16 2.30
CA HIS A 103 -6.26 4.34 2.65
C HIS A 103 -6.23 3.11 1.74
N LEU A 104 -5.07 2.82 1.17
CA LEU A 104 -4.88 1.67 0.29
C LEU A 104 -3.90 0.70 0.95
N PHE A 105 -4.15 -0.58 0.75
CA PHE A 105 -3.29 -1.67 1.18
C PHE A 105 -3.27 -2.77 0.11
N LEU A 106 -2.28 -3.64 0.15
CA LEU A 106 -2.19 -4.80 -0.74
C LEU A 106 -2.36 -6.08 0.06
N THR A 107 -3.01 -7.07 -0.55
CA THR A 107 -3.06 -8.44 -0.04
C THR A 107 -2.36 -9.36 -1.03
N ASP A 108 -1.48 -10.21 -0.52
CA ASP A 108 -0.82 -11.29 -1.24
C ASP A 108 -1.39 -12.63 -0.75
N HIS A 109 -2.22 -13.25 -1.60
CA HIS A 109 -2.86 -14.55 -1.40
C HIS A 109 -1.99 -15.72 -1.87
N SER A 110 -0.70 -15.50 -2.21
CA SER A 110 0.21 -16.59 -2.57
C SER A 110 0.63 -17.45 -1.38
N ASN A 111 0.37 -16.99 -0.15
CA ASN A 111 0.68 -17.68 1.09
C ASN A 111 -0.60 -17.99 1.88
N THR A 112 -0.53 -18.97 2.78
CA THR A 112 -1.56 -19.22 3.79
C THR A 112 -0.89 -19.29 5.17
N PRO A 113 -1.22 -18.39 6.11
CA PRO A 113 -2.15 -17.26 5.96
C PRO A 113 -1.70 -16.25 4.89
N GLN A 114 -2.66 -15.53 4.30
CA GLN A 114 -2.37 -14.47 3.34
C GLN A 114 -1.54 -13.37 4.02
N ARG A 115 -0.88 -12.54 3.21
CA ARG A 115 -0.02 -11.46 3.71
C ARG A 115 -0.58 -10.11 3.30
N VAL A 116 -0.66 -9.19 4.24
CA VAL A 116 -1.04 -7.79 4.04
C VAL A 116 0.21 -6.92 3.99
N ILE A 117 0.22 -5.97 3.07
CA ILE A 117 1.26 -4.94 2.92
C ILE A 117 0.57 -3.59 2.99
N ASP A 118 0.74 -2.92 4.12
CA ASP A 118 -0.02 -1.74 4.52
C ASP A 118 0.89 -0.51 4.57
N PHE A 119 0.59 0.49 3.73
CA PHE A 119 1.30 1.78 3.67
C PHE A 119 0.61 2.80 4.57
N VAL A 120 0.93 2.75 5.87
CA VAL A 120 0.26 3.52 6.94
C VAL A 120 0.57 5.04 6.91
N GLY A 121 1.51 5.49 6.05
CA GLY A 121 1.90 6.90 5.87
C GLY A 121 3.34 7.19 6.30
N ASN A 122 3.86 8.38 5.99
CA ASN A 122 5.21 8.87 6.40
C ASN A 122 6.36 7.85 6.23
N ASN A 123 6.41 7.15 5.08
CA ASN A 123 7.40 6.11 4.78
C ASN A 123 7.36 4.88 5.70
N PHE A 124 6.24 4.65 6.38
CA PHE A 124 6.01 3.45 7.19
C PHE A 124 5.24 2.39 6.39
N VAL A 125 5.77 1.16 6.36
CA VAL A 125 5.10 -0.01 5.79
C VAL A 125 5.00 -1.09 6.84
N SER A 126 3.79 -1.59 7.07
CA SER A 126 3.53 -2.75 7.92
C SER A 126 3.23 -3.96 7.04
N ILE A 127 4.00 -5.02 7.19
CA ILE A 127 3.80 -6.29 6.50
C ILE A 127 3.39 -7.32 7.55
N TYR A 128 2.24 -7.96 7.37
CA TYR A 128 1.74 -8.91 8.36
C TYR A 128 0.88 -10.02 7.78
N GLU A 129 0.80 -11.13 8.50
CA GLU A 129 -0.03 -12.28 8.13
C GLU A 129 -1.47 -12.14 8.64
N GLY A 130 -2.44 -12.60 7.83
CA GLY A 130 -3.86 -12.62 8.14
C GLY A 130 -4.68 -11.61 7.34
N ASP A 131 -5.85 -11.28 7.86
CA ASP A 131 -6.75 -10.30 7.24
C ASP A 131 -6.33 -8.87 7.55
N TYR A 132 -6.55 -7.96 6.59
CA TYR A 132 -6.33 -6.53 6.81
C TYR A 132 -7.21 -6.02 7.95
N GLN A 133 -6.59 -5.33 8.90
CA GLN A 133 -7.25 -4.62 9.99
C GLN A 133 -6.75 -3.19 10.06
N ASN A 134 -7.68 -2.23 10.12
CA ASN A 134 -7.33 -0.84 10.40
C ASN A 134 -7.20 -0.61 11.93
N PRO A 135 -5.99 -0.38 12.47
CA PRO A 135 -5.80 -0.23 13.90
C PRO A 135 -6.35 1.09 14.47
N GLN A 136 -6.69 2.05 13.60
CA GLN A 136 -7.24 3.37 13.95
C GLN A 136 -8.77 3.38 13.96
N GLU A 137 -9.42 2.33 13.45
CA GLU A 137 -10.87 2.23 13.40
C GLU A 137 -11.47 2.30 14.81
N GLY A 138 -12.54 3.08 14.96
CA GLY A 138 -13.19 3.31 16.24
C GLY A 138 -12.41 4.24 17.19
N LYS A 139 -11.11 4.46 16.97
CA LYS A 139 -10.28 5.37 17.78
C LYS A 139 -10.21 6.77 17.18
N LYS A 140 -9.67 6.87 15.97
CA LYS A 140 -9.45 8.17 15.28
C LYS A 140 -10.27 8.31 14.01
N VAL A 141 -10.57 7.18 13.36
CA VAL A 141 -11.35 7.15 12.13
C VAL A 141 -12.61 6.32 12.30
N THR A 142 -13.55 6.56 11.40
CA THR A 142 -14.71 5.72 11.13
C THR A 142 -14.62 5.24 9.70
N GLN A 143 -14.68 3.93 9.49
CA GLN A 143 -14.71 3.30 8.18
C GLN A 143 -16.12 3.47 7.61
N LEU A 144 -16.20 4.18 6.49
CA LEU A 144 -17.45 4.36 5.74
C LEU A 144 -17.64 3.25 4.70
N GLY A 145 -16.55 2.65 4.24
CA GLY A 145 -16.58 1.52 3.33
C GLY A 145 -15.21 0.89 3.17
N LYS A 146 -15.20 -0.40 2.84
CA LYS A 146 -14.02 -1.19 2.49
C LYS A 146 -14.31 -1.93 1.19
N PHE A 147 -13.43 -1.75 0.22
CA PHE A 147 -13.56 -2.28 -1.12
C PHE A 147 -12.28 -3.02 -1.48
N SER A 148 -12.38 -3.98 -2.39
CA SER A 148 -11.20 -4.63 -2.95
C SER A 148 -11.40 -4.99 -4.41
N ILE A 149 -10.28 -5.10 -5.12
CA ILE A 149 -10.25 -5.59 -6.49
C ILE A 149 -8.98 -6.41 -6.70
N SER A 150 -9.13 -7.49 -7.46
CA SER A 150 -8.01 -8.33 -7.86
C SER A 150 -6.99 -7.55 -8.70
N GLY A 151 -5.72 -7.85 -8.47
CA GLY A 151 -4.58 -7.17 -9.08
C GLY A 151 -4.52 -7.37 -10.59
N ASP A 152 -5.01 -8.48 -11.12
CA ASP A 152 -5.10 -8.75 -12.56
C ASP A 152 -5.99 -7.75 -13.32
N LYS A 153 -6.95 -7.11 -12.65
CA LYS A 153 -7.84 -6.09 -13.23
C LYS A 153 -7.23 -4.68 -13.30
N ILE A 154 -6.00 -4.53 -12.79
CA ILE A 154 -5.30 -3.24 -12.71
C ILE A 154 -4.19 -3.18 -13.74
N GLU A 155 -4.24 -2.16 -14.58
CA GLU A 155 -3.26 -1.90 -15.62
C GLU A 155 -2.36 -0.73 -15.25
N LYS A 156 -1.21 -0.57 -15.92
CA LYS A 156 -0.33 0.59 -15.72
C LYS A 156 -0.96 1.91 -16.20
N SER A 157 -1.94 1.81 -17.09
CA SER A 157 -2.77 2.92 -17.60
C SER A 157 -3.82 3.39 -16.60
N ASP A 158 -4.08 2.63 -15.53
CA ASP A 158 -5.05 3.04 -14.52
C ASP A 158 -4.51 4.16 -13.63
N SER A 159 -5.42 5.01 -13.15
CA SER A 159 -5.20 5.94 -12.04
C SER A 159 -5.94 5.44 -10.79
N PHE A 160 -5.75 6.09 -9.65
CA PHE A 160 -6.54 5.78 -8.46
C PHE A 160 -8.05 5.94 -8.73
N LEU A 161 -8.47 6.99 -9.45
CA LEU A 161 -9.89 7.21 -9.72
C LEU A 161 -10.49 6.16 -10.66
N THR A 162 -9.75 5.70 -11.69
CA THR A 162 -10.26 4.61 -12.54
C THR A 162 -10.32 3.29 -11.78
N ILE A 163 -9.39 3.04 -10.85
CA ILE A 163 -9.44 1.87 -9.96
C ILE A 163 -10.61 1.96 -8.99
N ALA A 164 -10.85 3.14 -8.41
CA ALA A 164 -11.99 3.38 -7.53
C ALA A 164 -13.32 3.12 -8.26
N GLU A 165 -13.44 3.55 -9.52
CA GLU A 165 -14.59 3.23 -10.37
C GLU A 165 -14.73 1.72 -10.60
N LYS A 166 -13.64 1.01 -10.93
CA LYS A 166 -13.64 -0.46 -11.09
C LYS A 166 -14.03 -1.20 -9.80
N MET A 167 -13.77 -0.62 -8.64
CA MET A 167 -14.19 -1.13 -7.33
C MET A 167 -15.66 -0.81 -6.98
N GLY A 168 -16.36 -0.02 -7.80
CA GLY A 168 -17.71 0.46 -7.49
C GLY A 168 -17.74 1.57 -6.43
N ILE A 169 -16.63 2.27 -6.22
CA ILE A 169 -16.55 3.39 -5.27
C ILE A 169 -17.10 4.64 -5.96
N HIS A 170 -18.38 4.92 -5.74
CA HIS A 170 -19.01 6.15 -6.20
C HIS A 170 -18.77 7.29 -5.21
N LEU A 171 -17.70 8.05 -5.42
CA LEU A 171 -17.43 9.27 -4.66
C LEU A 171 -18.23 10.43 -5.23
N PRO A 172 -19.13 11.07 -4.46
CA PRO A 172 -19.70 12.34 -4.84
C PRO A 172 -18.56 13.33 -5.12
N PRO A 173 -18.63 14.11 -6.22
CA PRO A 173 -17.58 15.07 -6.57
C PRO A 173 -17.19 15.99 -5.42
N GLU A 174 -18.16 16.40 -4.60
CA GLU A 174 -17.95 17.28 -3.44
C GLU A 174 -17.05 16.64 -2.38
N LEU A 175 -17.17 15.32 -2.15
CA LEU A 175 -16.34 14.61 -1.17
C LEU A 175 -14.90 14.49 -1.65
N PHE A 176 -14.70 14.25 -2.95
CA PHE A 176 -13.36 14.23 -3.52
C PHE A 176 -12.74 15.63 -3.55
N GLN A 177 -13.52 16.68 -3.83
CA GLN A 177 -13.05 18.06 -3.71
C GLN A 177 -12.66 18.42 -2.28
N ALA A 178 -13.41 17.97 -1.27
CA ALA A 178 -13.04 18.19 0.14
C ALA A 178 -11.70 17.50 0.49
N TYR A 179 -11.46 16.29 -0.04
CA TYR A 179 -10.18 15.60 0.10
C TYR A 179 -9.04 16.41 -0.54
N LEU A 180 -9.22 16.91 -1.77
CA LEU A 180 -8.22 17.74 -2.45
C LEU A 180 -7.95 19.04 -1.70
N ALA A 181 -9.00 19.73 -1.22
CA ALA A 181 -8.87 20.94 -0.43
C ALA A 181 -8.06 20.70 0.85
N LYS A 182 -8.27 19.57 1.52
CA LYS A 182 -7.46 19.21 2.70
C LYS A 182 -5.99 19.02 2.36
N LEU A 183 -5.69 18.36 1.24
CA LEU A 183 -4.31 18.19 0.79
C LEU A 183 -3.64 19.53 0.43
N GLN A 184 -4.39 20.46 -0.16
CA GLN A 184 -3.91 21.81 -0.49
C GLN A 184 -3.65 22.65 0.78
N ASP A 185 -4.53 22.56 1.78
CA ASP A 185 -4.34 23.17 3.10
C ASP A 185 -3.07 22.63 3.78
N ASP A 186 -2.86 21.33 3.67
CA ASP A 186 -1.68 20.64 4.18
C ASP A 186 -0.37 20.97 3.43
N ASN A 187 -0.45 21.53 2.21
CA ASN A 187 0.65 21.72 1.26
C ASN A 187 1.55 22.94 1.57
N THR A 188 1.88 23.15 2.85
CA THR A 188 2.69 24.29 3.28
C THR A 188 4.19 24.00 3.22
N PRO A 189 5.05 25.02 3.00
CA PRO A 189 6.50 24.85 3.13
C PRO A 189 6.91 24.27 4.49
N ALA A 190 6.29 24.73 5.58
CA ALA A 190 6.59 24.26 6.93
C ALA A 190 6.28 22.78 7.11
N ASN A 191 5.13 22.30 6.61
CA ASN A 191 4.78 20.88 6.65
C ASN A 191 5.72 20.04 5.80
N PHE A 192 6.17 20.54 4.65
CA PHE A 192 7.13 19.83 3.82
C PHE A 192 8.52 19.73 4.47
N GLU A 193 9.01 20.80 5.11
CA GLU A 193 10.26 20.75 5.89
C GLU A 193 10.14 19.77 7.06
N HIS A 194 9.02 19.82 7.78
CA HIS A 194 8.73 18.87 8.86
C HIS A 194 8.71 17.42 8.37
N PHE A 195 8.09 17.16 7.21
CA PHE A 195 8.07 15.85 6.57
C PHE A 195 9.51 15.36 6.28
N LYS A 196 10.36 16.18 5.67
CA LYS A 196 11.75 15.80 5.34
C LYS A 196 12.57 15.42 6.58
N GLN A 197 12.33 16.07 7.71
CA GLN A 197 13.06 15.82 8.96
C GLN A 197 12.56 14.58 9.70
N ASN A 198 11.27 14.24 9.57
CA ASN A 198 10.59 13.28 10.45
C ASN A 198 10.04 12.04 9.74
N SER A 199 10.50 11.75 8.51
CA SER A 199 9.98 10.63 7.72
C SER A 199 11.07 9.60 7.34
N PRO A 200 11.75 8.98 8.32
CA PRO A 200 12.64 7.86 8.02
C PRO A 200 11.83 6.69 7.45
N ILE A 201 12.44 5.91 6.56
CA ILE A 201 11.83 4.66 6.07
C ILE A 201 11.78 3.66 7.22
N ASN A 202 10.59 3.12 7.47
CA ASN A 202 10.38 2.16 8.54
C ASN A 202 9.52 1.00 8.04
N ILE A 203 10.14 -0.18 8.01
CA ILE A 203 9.49 -1.42 7.59
C ILE A 203 9.27 -2.29 8.82
N LYS A 204 8.00 -2.53 9.17
CA LYS A 204 7.61 -3.40 10.27
C LYS A 204 7.07 -4.71 9.72
N ILE A 205 7.68 -5.83 10.10
CA ILE A 205 7.22 -7.17 9.74
C ILE A 205 6.62 -7.83 10.99
N LYS A 206 5.40 -8.35 10.90
CA LYS A 206 4.75 -9.13 11.94
C LYS A 206 4.30 -10.48 11.37
N ARG A 207 4.87 -11.57 11.87
CA ARG A 207 4.41 -12.91 11.54
C ARG A 207 3.35 -13.36 12.56
N GLN A 208 2.45 -14.25 12.21
CA GLN A 208 1.69 -14.97 13.24
C GLN A 208 2.69 -15.66 14.16
N LYS A 209 2.47 -15.60 15.47
CA LYS A 209 3.25 -16.41 16.41
C LYS A 209 3.01 -17.87 16.00
N SER A 210 4.04 -18.59 15.59
CA SER A 210 3.95 -20.04 15.55
C SER A 210 3.61 -20.50 16.97
N THR A 211 2.59 -21.31 17.13
CA THR A 211 2.31 -22.01 18.39
C THR A 211 3.30 -23.14 18.64
N THR A 212 4.46 -23.12 17.98
CA THR A 212 5.51 -24.10 18.06
C THR A 212 6.86 -23.39 18.15
N GLU A 213 7.45 -23.59 19.33
CA GLU A 213 8.87 -23.51 19.70
C GLU A 213 9.54 -22.12 19.83
N GLU A 214 9.64 -21.69 21.09
CA GLU A 214 10.85 -21.08 21.62
C GLU A 214 12.07 -21.96 21.32
N ALA A 215 12.69 -21.77 20.15
CA ALA A 215 14.07 -22.18 19.94
C ALA A 215 14.97 -21.00 20.33
N VAL A 216 15.34 -20.99 21.62
CA VAL A 216 16.47 -20.23 22.13
C VAL A 216 17.71 -20.68 21.35
N LEU A 217 18.16 -19.85 20.40
CA LEU A 217 19.51 -19.99 19.85
C LEU A 217 20.50 -19.53 20.92
N GLY A 218 20.92 -20.50 21.74
CA GLY A 218 22.06 -20.39 22.62
C GLY A 218 23.28 -19.97 21.82
N VAL A 219 23.94 -18.94 22.32
CA VAL A 219 25.23 -18.45 21.84
C VAL A 219 26.25 -19.59 21.99
N VAL A 220 26.76 -20.10 20.87
CA VAL A 220 28.00 -20.87 20.86
C VAL A 220 29.15 -19.87 21.05
N LYS A 221 29.92 -20.05 22.11
CA LYS A 221 31.27 -19.46 22.25
C LYS A 221 32.24 -20.62 22.40
N ASP A 222 33.25 -20.61 21.56
CA ASP A 222 34.51 -21.32 21.78
C ASP A 222 35.23 -20.77 23.03
#